data_AF-A0A7Y2AYG7-F1
#
_entry.id   AF-A0A7Y2AYG7-F1
#
_cell.length_a   1.000
_cell.length_b   1.000
_cell.length_c   1.000
_cell.angle_alpha   90.00
_cell.angle_beta   90.00
_cell.angle_gamma   90.00
#
_symmetry.space_group_name_H-M   'P 1'
#
loop_
_entity.id
_entity.type
_entity.pdbx_description
1 polymer ?
#
loop_
_entity_poly.entity_id
_entity_poly.type
_entity_poly.pdbx_seq_one_letter_code
_entity_poly.pdbx_strand_id
1 'polypeptide(L)'
;MKLTIGVTGHRDLLESELPALRQQVRAFLVDLDEAYPGLDLQLISPLAEGSDQLVAEVAVDLGIPLVVPLPMSQREYEKDFLERAGLEKFRELMKRAEIVRLPVATREGGQSETDQGLDREEQYMQLGVFISNHCQVLLALWDGKSSEEFGGTAGVVNYHLTAVMPGYSIAEDSPNLLADNENDLAYHIVVSRDRPDGAPADKLQPGDAFWISAHFERREGIKLPSEFHTMLLRLQDYNEDYLKYETEIEREAQGLFGDAPDLPRPEGAEFVNCLFARTDWLAIHFQKRFNQGMLFTHGLAVVMGLVFLVYAEYGGPEVLLYLILLLFFSGVALYTVGSKRQWHRKYLDYRALAEGLRVQFYWNLGGVVETRSAVFAYDNFLQKQDVDLGWIRHVMRSASLRRDRLYPPHDGWVSWVCERWVGTSDSDSGQLSYYLRKGRIKTDNYRRTTRLGSLSLWGGIFIAMLLAAAAGRISDEQRHLLLVCMGVLPLIAGIRDTYSHKKAERELIKQYRFMSRVFENAQRLLKGNADIAFRRRVLMAVGNAALEEHAEWILMHRERPLEHGGL
;
A
#
# COMPACT_ATOMS: atom_id res chain seq x y z
N MET A 1 -7.24 -8.01 -9.89
CA MET A 1 -6.17 -6.99 -9.78
C MET A 1 -5.17 -7.27 -10.88
N LYS A 2 -4.41 -6.25 -11.32
CA LYS A 2 -3.50 -6.42 -12.44
C LYS A 2 -2.03 -6.39 -12.00
N LEU A 3 -1.21 -7.23 -12.62
CA LEU A 3 0.24 -7.12 -12.60
C LEU A 3 0.69 -6.36 -13.85
N THR A 4 1.05 -5.10 -13.67
CA THR A 4 1.43 -4.18 -14.75
C THR A 4 2.91 -4.29 -15.07
N ILE A 5 3.20 -4.60 -16.32
CA ILE A 5 4.55 -4.70 -16.88
C ILE A 5 4.81 -3.46 -17.75
N GLY A 6 5.79 -2.66 -17.37
CA GLY A 6 6.26 -1.53 -18.15
C GLY A 6 7.26 -1.99 -19.20
N VAL A 7 7.23 -1.36 -20.37
CA VAL A 7 8.17 -1.68 -21.45
C VAL A 7 9.05 -0.48 -21.76
N THR A 8 10.34 -0.75 -21.88
CA THR A 8 11.30 0.18 -22.48
C THR A 8 12.27 -0.62 -23.33
N GLY A 9 12.65 -0.10 -24.49
CA GLY A 9 13.68 -0.76 -25.28
C GLY A 9 14.17 0.05 -26.46
N HIS A 10 15.21 -0.46 -27.12
CA HIS A 10 15.82 0.18 -28.29
C HIS A 10 14.87 0.17 -29.49
N ARG A 11 14.94 1.23 -30.30
CA ARG A 11 14.09 1.40 -31.48
C ARG A 11 14.59 0.64 -32.71
N ASP A 12 15.89 0.45 -32.77
CA ASP A 12 16.63 -0.10 -33.89
C ASP A 12 17.17 -1.48 -33.55
N LEU A 13 16.28 -2.46 -33.36
CA LEU A 13 16.66 -3.84 -33.06
C LEU A 13 17.26 -4.54 -34.29
N LEU A 14 18.26 -5.39 -34.07
CA LEU A 14 18.86 -6.19 -35.14
C LEU A 14 17.89 -7.26 -35.66
N GLU A 15 17.64 -7.27 -36.97
CA GLU A 15 16.60 -8.13 -37.59
C GLU A 15 16.81 -9.62 -37.32
N SER A 16 18.06 -10.08 -37.29
CA SER A 16 18.41 -11.48 -37.03
C SER A 16 18.05 -11.95 -35.62
N GLU A 17 17.90 -11.04 -34.65
CA GLU A 17 17.58 -11.36 -33.25
C GLU A 17 16.05 -11.42 -33.01
N LEU A 18 15.24 -10.79 -33.87
CA LEU A 18 13.79 -10.63 -33.65
C LEU A 18 13.04 -11.95 -33.36
N PRO A 19 13.28 -13.08 -34.06
CA PRO A 19 12.57 -14.32 -33.77
C PRO A 19 12.86 -14.86 -32.37
N ALA A 20 14.12 -14.81 -31.94
CA ALA A 20 14.54 -15.26 -30.60
C ALA A 20 13.99 -14.33 -29.51
N LEU A 21 14.03 -13.01 -29.74
CA LEU A 21 13.48 -12.03 -28.80
C LEU A 21 11.97 -12.20 -28.61
N ARG A 22 11.21 -12.44 -29.69
CA ARG A 22 9.77 -12.75 -29.58
C ARG A 22 9.51 -13.98 -28.72
N GLN A 23 10.31 -15.03 -28.88
CA GLN A 23 10.18 -16.24 -28.07
C GLN A 23 10.51 -15.99 -26.60
N GLN A 24 11.57 -15.22 -26.32
CA GLN A 24 11.97 -14.87 -24.95
C GLN A 24 10.93 -13.99 -24.25
N VAL A 25 10.41 -12.96 -24.92
CA VAL A 25 9.34 -12.11 -24.39
C VAL A 25 8.08 -12.94 -24.12
N ARG A 26 7.71 -13.85 -25.04
CA ARG A 26 6.57 -14.74 -24.84
C ARG A 26 6.77 -15.65 -23.62
N ALA A 27 7.96 -16.26 -23.49
CA ALA A 27 8.28 -17.11 -22.35
C ALA A 27 8.19 -16.33 -21.03
N PHE A 28 8.80 -15.14 -20.97
CA PHE A 28 8.73 -14.27 -19.80
C PHE A 28 7.30 -13.93 -19.37
N LEU A 29 6.43 -13.56 -20.31
CA LEU A 29 5.02 -13.24 -20.01
C LEU A 29 4.24 -14.47 -19.53
N VAL A 30 4.47 -15.64 -20.14
CA VAL A 30 3.83 -16.90 -19.73
C VAL A 30 4.32 -17.34 -18.35
N ASP A 31 5.63 -17.29 -18.10
CA ASP A 31 6.22 -17.68 -16.81
C ASP A 31 5.69 -16.79 -15.67
N LEU A 32 5.48 -15.49 -15.93
CA LEU A 32 4.87 -14.59 -14.95
C LEU A 32 3.39 -14.90 -14.67
N ASP A 33 2.61 -15.19 -15.71
CA ASP A 33 1.19 -15.58 -15.58
C ASP A 33 1.05 -16.90 -14.79
N GLU A 34 1.91 -17.89 -15.08
CA GLU A 34 1.93 -19.17 -14.38
C GLU A 34 2.41 -19.04 -12.92
N ALA A 35 3.38 -18.16 -12.65
CA ALA A 35 3.87 -17.92 -11.29
C ALA A 35 2.86 -17.19 -10.41
N TYR A 36 1.98 -16.38 -11.00
CA TYR A 36 1.01 -15.53 -10.30
C TYR A 36 -0.41 -15.63 -10.87
N PRO A 37 -1.04 -16.82 -10.85
CA PRO A 37 -2.31 -17.07 -11.53
C PRO A 37 -3.50 -16.30 -10.94
N GLY A 38 -3.35 -15.70 -9.76
CA GLY A 38 -4.36 -14.82 -9.18
C GLY A 38 -4.22 -13.36 -9.58
N LEU A 39 -3.33 -13.00 -10.51
CA LEU A 39 -3.11 -11.64 -11.01
C LEU A 39 -3.18 -11.60 -12.53
N ASP A 40 -4.13 -10.83 -13.08
CA ASP A 40 -4.21 -10.64 -14.53
C ASP A 40 -3.03 -9.78 -15.01
N LEU A 41 -2.32 -10.17 -16.06
CA LEU A 41 -1.26 -9.33 -16.62
C LEU A 41 -1.82 -8.10 -17.33
N GLN A 42 -1.06 -7.01 -17.35
CA GLN A 42 -1.32 -5.83 -18.20
C GLN A 42 0.01 -5.23 -18.66
N LEU A 43 0.06 -4.82 -19.93
CA LEU A 43 1.24 -4.17 -20.49
C LEU A 43 1.02 -2.64 -20.53
N ILE A 44 2.03 -1.87 -20.12
CA ILE A 44 2.11 -0.43 -20.37
C ILE A 44 3.31 -0.16 -21.29
N SER A 45 3.05 0.35 -22.49
CA SER A 45 4.07 0.57 -23.51
C SER A 45 3.74 1.80 -24.35
N PRO A 46 4.70 2.68 -24.67
CA PRO A 46 4.45 3.86 -25.49
C PRO A 46 4.38 3.52 -26.99
N LEU A 47 4.66 2.27 -27.37
CA LEU A 47 4.60 1.77 -28.75
C LEU A 47 5.57 2.46 -29.72
N ALA A 48 6.74 2.88 -29.23
CA ALA A 48 7.81 3.33 -30.10
C ALA A 48 8.22 2.19 -31.08
N GLU A 49 8.83 2.55 -32.21
CA GLU A 49 9.37 1.57 -33.16
C GLU A 49 10.35 0.62 -32.46
N GLY A 50 10.48 -0.62 -32.97
CA GLY A 50 11.38 -1.62 -32.39
C GLY A 50 10.80 -2.39 -31.19
N SER A 51 11.49 -2.31 -30.06
CA SER A 51 11.24 -3.16 -28.87
C SER A 51 9.82 -3.05 -28.32
N ASP A 52 9.33 -1.82 -28.14
CA ASP A 52 8.02 -1.56 -27.54
C ASP A 52 6.89 -2.20 -28.36
N GLN A 53 6.99 -2.05 -29.67
CA GLN A 53 6.09 -2.64 -30.65
C GLN A 53 6.18 -4.17 -30.75
N LEU A 54 7.37 -4.76 -30.60
CA LEU A 54 7.56 -6.21 -30.57
C LEU A 54 6.88 -6.80 -29.33
N VAL A 55 7.11 -6.22 -28.15
CA VAL A 55 6.55 -6.70 -26.89
C VAL A 55 5.03 -6.53 -26.88
N ALA A 56 4.52 -5.40 -27.37
CA ALA A 56 3.09 -5.14 -27.46
C ALA A 56 2.34 -6.14 -28.35
N GLU A 57 2.91 -6.55 -29.49
CA GLU A 57 2.33 -7.61 -30.33
C GLU A 57 2.25 -8.94 -29.58
N VAL A 58 3.35 -9.36 -28.94
CA VAL A 58 3.38 -10.62 -28.20
C VAL A 58 2.35 -10.62 -27.07
N ALA A 59 2.22 -9.49 -26.34
CA ALA A 59 1.22 -9.34 -25.30
C ALA A 59 -0.21 -9.42 -25.85
N VAL A 60 -0.50 -8.73 -26.96
CA VAL A 60 -1.83 -8.76 -27.60
C VAL A 60 -2.17 -10.16 -28.13
N ASP A 61 -1.20 -10.90 -28.68
CA ASP A 61 -1.37 -12.28 -29.12
C ASP A 61 -1.65 -13.25 -27.97
N LEU A 62 -1.16 -12.94 -26.76
CA LEU A 62 -1.47 -13.65 -25.52
C LEU A 62 -2.79 -13.19 -24.87
N GLY A 63 -3.47 -12.19 -25.42
CA GLY A 63 -4.69 -11.63 -24.84
C GLY A 63 -4.46 -10.69 -23.65
N ILE A 64 -3.21 -10.26 -23.42
CA ILE A 64 -2.83 -9.35 -22.34
C ILE A 64 -3.27 -7.92 -22.72
N PRO A 65 -4.08 -7.23 -21.88
CA PRO A 65 -4.50 -5.85 -22.13
C PRO A 65 -3.33 -4.87 -22.24
N LEU A 66 -3.41 -3.97 -23.22
CA LEU A 66 -2.40 -2.94 -23.50
C LEU A 66 -2.89 -1.55 -23.06
N VAL A 67 -2.03 -0.82 -22.35
CA VAL A 67 -2.19 0.59 -22.00
C VAL A 67 -1.10 1.41 -22.69
N VAL A 68 -1.50 2.45 -23.41
CA VAL A 68 -0.58 3.31 -24.17
C VAL A 68 -0.55 4.71 -23.56
N PRO A 69 0.52 5.06 -22.81
CA PRO A 69 0.76 6.43 -22.41
C PRO A 69 1.28 7.23 -23.61
N LEU A 70 0.56 8.27 -23.99
CA LEU A 70 0.98 9.18 -25.05
C LEU A 70 1.70 10.40 -24.46
N PRO A 71 2.97 10.64 -24.81
CA PRO A 71 3.73 11.81 -24.35
C PRO A 71 3.17 13.14 -24.89
N MET A 72 2.48 13.08 -26.02
CA MET A 72 1.91 14.23 -26.71
C MET A 72 0.66 13.81 -27.48
N SER A 73 0.03 14.73 -28.21
CA SER A 73 -1.10 14.35 -29.06
C SER A 73 -0.69 13.25 -30.06
N GLN A 74 -1.60 12.32 -30.36
CA GLN A 74 -1.31 11.21 -31.29
C GLN A 74 -0.74 11.74 -32.62
N ARG A 75 -1.31 12.82 -33.17
CA ARG A 75 -0.85 13.44 -34.42
C ARG A 75 0.61 13.93 -34.34
N GLU A 76 1.03 14.47 -33.20
CA GLU A 76 2.41 14.93 -33.02
C GLU A 76 3.37 13.77 -32.79
N TYR A 77 2.92 12.71 -32.10
CA TYR A 77 3.73 11.52 -31.84
C TYR A 77 3.95 10.69 -33.11
N GLU A 78 2.94 10.59 -33.98
CA GLU A 78 3.05 9.90 -35.28
C GLU A 78 4.13 10.48 -36.21
N LYS A 79 4.58 11.73 -35.98
CA LYS A 79 5.66 12.35 -36.77
C LYS A 79 7.04 11.78 -36.46
N ASP A 80 7.19 11.08 -35.34
CA ASP A 80 8.48 10.55 -34.88
C ASP A 80 8.74 9.12 -35.37
N PHE A 81 7.81 8.56 -36.14
CA PHE A 81 7.95 7.25 -36.80
C PHE A 81 8.64 7.45 -38.13
N LEU A 82 9.78 6.78 -38.32
CA LEU A 82 10.57 6.87 -39.54
C LEU A 82 10.01 5.93 -40.62
N GLU A 83 9.50 4.77 -40.21
CA GLU A 83 9.04 3.74 -41.12
C GLU A 83 7.53 3.70 -41.22
N ARG A 84 7.03 3.60 -42.47
CA ARG A 84 5.60 3.47 -42.72
C ARG A 84 5.01 2.21 -42.05
N ALA A 85 5.76 1.11 -42.04
CA ALA A 85 5.35 -0.13 -41.39
C ALA A 85 5.21 0.04 -39.87
N GLY A 86 6.17 0.71 -39.23
CA GLY A 86 6.13 1.05 -37.80
C GLY A 86 4.91 1.92 -37.45
N LEU A 87 4.59 2.91 -38.29
CA LEU A 87 3.40 3.76 -38.10
C LEU A 87 2.07 3.01 -38.29
N GLU A 88 1.96 2.17 -39.31
CA GLU A 88 0.75 1.37 -39.56
C GLU A 88 0.49 0.41 -38.39
N LYS A 89 1.55 -0.22 -37.88
CA LYS A 89 1.52 -1.09 -36.71
C LYS A 89 1.14 -0.34 -35.43
N PHE A 90 1.74 0.83 -35.18
CA PHE A 90 1.35 1.71 -34.08
C PHE A 90 -0.17 1.98 -34.08
N ARG A 91 -0.71 2.38 -35.24
CA ARG A 91 -2.15 2.67 -35.40
C ARG A 91 -3.03 1.43 -35.21
N GLU A 92 -2.54 0.24 -35.55
CA GLU A 92 -3.28 -1.01 -35.32
C GLU A 92 -3.34 -1.35 -33.82
N LEU A 93 -2.19 -1.33 -33.14
CA LEU A 93 -2.09 -1.61 -31.71
C LEU A 93 -2.90 -0.60 -30.87
N MET A 94 -2.87 0.68 -31.27
CA MET A 94 -3.66 1.75 -30.63
C MET A 94 -5.17 1.49 -30.62
N LYS A 95 -5.72 0.80 -31.64
CA LYS A 95 -7.15 0.46 -31.67
C LYS A 95 -7.54 -0.59 -30.62
N ARG A 96 -6.57 -1.34 -30.10
CA ARG A 96 -6.76 -2.43 -29.15
C ARG A 96 -6.33 -2.05 -27.72
N ALA A 97 -5.95 -0.78 -27.50
CA ALA A 97 -5.37 -0.30 -26.25
C ALA A 97 -6.25 0.70 -25.50
N GLU A 98 -6.06 0.77 -24.19
CA GLU A 98 -6.52 1.88 -23.34
C GLU A 98 -5.50 3.03 -23.45
N ILE A 99 -5.95 4.23 -23.78
CA ILE A 99 -5.06 5.37 -24.04
C ILE A 99 -5.02 6.28 -22.82
N VAL A 100 -3.81 6.56 -22.33
CA VAL A 100 -3.57 7.54 -21.26
C VAL A 100 -2.81 8.72 -21.85
N ARG A 101 -3.35 9.94 -21.74
CA ARG A 101 -2.66 11.15 -22.24
C ARG A 101 -1.87 11.80 -21.12
N LEU A 102 -0.59 12.07 -21.39
CA LEU A 102 0.26 12.81 -20.48
C LEU A 102 0.11 14.32 -20.70
N PRO A 103 0.24 15.13 -19.63
CA PRO A 103 0.22 16.58 -19.75
C PRO A 103 1.50 17.06 -20.43
N VAL A 104 1.38 18.08 -21.29
CA VAL A 104 2.54 18.69 -21.94
C VAL A 104 3.45 19.31 -20.88
N ALA A 105 4.63 18.75 -20.71
CA ALA A 105 5.72 19.41 -20.00
C ALA A 105 5.99 20.82 -20.59
N THR A 106 5.91 21.84 -19.74
CA THR A 106 6.29 23.22 -20.06
C THR A 106 7.27 23.67 -19.00
N ARG A 107 8.47 24.09 -19.38
CA ARG A 107 9.47 24.68 -18.45
C ARG A 107 8.80 25.73 -17.56
N GLU A 108 8.98 25.59 -16.25
CA GLU A 108 8.51 26.56 -15.27
C GLU A 108 9.11 27.95 -15.56
N GLY A 109 8.25 28.97 -15.72
CA GLY A 109 8.65 30.37 -15.89
C GLY A 109 8.32 31.04 -17.23
N GLY A 110 7.77 30.31 -18.21
CA GLY A 110 7.30 30.90 -19.48
C GLY A 110 5.85 31.37 -19.42
N GLN A 111 5.62 32.69 -19.49
CA GLN A 111 4.29 33.23 -19.79
C GLN A 111 3.91 32.92 -21.25
N SER A 112 2.67 32.45 -21.45
CA SER A 112 1.92 32.34 -22.71
C SER A 112 2.12 31.08 -23.57
N GLU A 113 0.99 30.44 -23.90
CA GLU A 113 0.81 29.25 -24.75
C GLU A 113 1.12 29.45 -26.25
N THR A 114 1.83 30.51 -26.64
CA THR A 114 1.76 30.98 -28.03
C THR A 114 3.05 30.99 -28.84
N ASP A 115 4.25 30.67 -28.31
CA ASP A 115 5.43 30.69 -29.22
C ASP A 115 6.72 29.97 -28.76
N GLN A 116 6.65 28.99 -27.85
CA GLN A 116 7.84 28.15 -27.53
C GLN A 116 7.50 26.68 -27.81
N GLY A 117 8.27 26.07 -28.72
CA GLY A 117 8.03 24.72 -29.23
C GLY A 117 8.01 23.66 -28.12
N LEU A 118 7.29 22.56 -28.37
CA LEU A 118 7.27 21.38 -27.50
C LEU A 118 8.70 20.91 -27.23
N ASP A 119 9.12 20.90 -25.96
CA ASP A 119 10.37 20.25 -25.55
C ASP A 119 10.16 18.72 -25.61
N ARG A 120 10.47 18.13 -26.76
CA ARG A 120 10.24 16.69 -27.02
C ARG A 120 11.03 15.82 -26.06
N GLU A 121 12.27 16.21 -25.72
CA GLU A 121 13.12 15.46 -24.81
C GLU A 121 12.48 15.39 -23.41
N GLU A 122 11.93 16.51 -22.93
CA GLU A 122 11.21 16.56 -21.66
C GLU A 122 9.94 15.68 -21.67
N GLN A 123 9.18 15.65 -22.77
CA GLN A 123 8.03 14.74 -22.89
C GLN A 123 8.43 13.26 -22.82
N TYR A 124 9.55 12.90 -23.45
CA TYR A 124 10.05 11.53 -23.43
C TYR A 124 10.60 11.12 -22.07
N MET A 125 11.26 12.04 -21.37
CA MET A 125 11.66 11.84 -19.97
C MET A 125 10.43 11.62 -19.08
N GLN A 126 9.43 12.50 -19.18
CA GLN A 126 8.18 12.39 -18.43
C GLN A 126 7.44 11.07 -18.71
N LEU A 127 7.45 10.61 -19.96
CA LEU A 127 6.90 9.33 -20.38
C LEU A 127 7.62 8.14 -19.74
N GLY A 128 8.95 8.15 -19.74
CA GLY A 128 9.77 7.14 -19.07
C GLY A 128 9.48 7.06 -17.58
N VAL A 129 9.50 8.23 -16.91
CA VAL A 129 9.14 8.37 -15.48
C VAL A 129 7.74 7.82 -15.21
N PHE A 130 6.78 8.13 -16.10
CA PHE A 130 5.42 7.66 -15.97
C PHE A 130 5.32 6.14 -16.02
N ILE A 131 5.95 5.50 -17.02
CA ILE A 131 5.95 4.05 -17.19
C ILE A 131 6.59 3.36 -15.99
N SER A 132 7.79 3.80 -15.59
CA SER A 132 8.49 3.26 -14.41
C SER A 132 7.61 3.34 -13.17
N ASN A 133 6.99 4.49 -12.89
CA ASN A 133 6.14 4.66 -11.72
C ASN A 133 4.86 3.82 -11.77
N HIS A 134 4.31 3.48 -12.94
CA HIS A 134 3.02 2.78 -13.03
C HIS A 134 3.14 1.28 -13.35
N CYS A 135 4.35 0.72 -13.36
CA CYS A 135 4.58 -0.72 -13.45
C CYS A 135 5.01 -1.34 -12.10
N GLN A 136 4.90 -2.67 -12.00
CA GLN A 136 5.51 -3.48 -10.94
C GLN A 136 6.81 -4.13 -11.43
N VAL A 137 6.88 -4.39 -12.74
CA VAL A 137 8.05 -4.98 -13.40
C VAL A 137 8.34 -4.15 -14.65
N LEU A 138 9.56 -3.65 -14.79
CA LEU A 138 10.02 -3.03 -16.03
C LEU A 138 10.71 -4.09 -16.91
N LEU A 139 10.11 -4.42 -18.05
CA LEU A 139 10.74 -5.22 -19.09
C LEU A 139 11.61 -4.31 -19.97
N ALA A 140 12.92 -4.48 -19.88
CA ALA A 140 13.91 -3.68 -20.58
C ALA A 140 14.59 -4.49 -21.69
N LEU A 141 14.38 -4.11 -22.96
CA LEU A 141 15.12 -4.65 -24.11
C LEU A 141 16.25 -3.68 -24.45
N TRP A 142 17.41 -3.92 -23.85
CA TRP A 142 18.49 -2.91 -23.77
C TRP A 142 19.86 -3.54 -24.02
N ASP A 143 20.77 -2.79 -24.63
CA ASP A 143 22.15 -3.20 -24.94
C ASP A 143 23.08 -3.19 -23.72
N GLY A 144 22.61 -2.75 -22.55
CA GLY A 144 23.42 -2.68 -21.32
C GLY A 144 24.32 -1.44 -21.24
N LYS A 145 24.30 -0.55 -22.24
CA LYS A 145 25.15 0.64 -22.30
C LYS A 145 24.48 1.86 -21.67
N SER A 146 25.24 2.62 -20.88
CA SER A 146 24.83 3.96 -20.44
C SER A 146 24.70 4.90 -21.64
N SER A 147 23.74 5.83 -21.58
CA SER A 147 23.56 6.87 -22.59
C SER A 147 23.54 8.24 -21.92
N GLU A 148 24.15 9.24 -22.58
CA GLU A 148 24.00 10.65 -22.23
C GLU A 148 22.74 11.26 -22.86
N GLU A 149 22.07 10.55 -23.78
CA GLU A 149 20.81 11.01 -24.39
C GLU A 149 19.66 10.94 -23.39
N PHE A 150 19.06 12.10 -23.11
CA PHE A 150 17.92 12.27 -22.21
C PHE A 150 16.66 11.58 -22.77
N GLY A 151 15.95 10.83 -21.93
CA GLY A 151 14.71 10.15 -22.31
C GLY A 151 14.85 8.86 -23.14
N GLY A 152 16.08 8.39 -23.39
CA GLY A 152 16.34 7.09 -24.03
C GLY A 152 16.16 5.88 -23.09
N THR A 153 16.21 4.66 -23.63
CA THR A 153 16.05 3.39 -22.89
C THR A 153 16.94 3.30 -21.66
N ALA A 154 18.22 3.64 -21.79
CA ALA A 154 19.17 3.63 -20.68
C ALA A 154 18.78 4.61 -19.56
N GLY A 155 18.22 5.77 -19.92
CA GLY A 155 17.73 6.76 -18.95
C GLY A 155 16.51 6.28 -18.20
N VAL A 156 15.57 5.60 -18.88
CA VAL A 156 14.39 4.99 -18.24
C VAL A 156 14.81 3.86 -17.30
N VAL A 157 15.71 2.98 -17.73
CA VAL A 157 16.27 1.92 -16.88
C VAL A 157 16.99 2.52 -15.67
N ASN A 158 17.81 3.55 -15.86
CA ASN A 158 18.48 4.24 -14.76
C ASN A 158 17.49 4.87 -13.77
N TYR A 159 16.47 5.56 -14.26
CA TYR A 159 15.43 6.13 -13.39
C TYR A 159 14.65 5.05 -12.66
N HIS A 160 14.27 3.97 -13.33
CA HIS A 160 13.57 2.86 -12.70
C HIS A 160 14.39 2.24 -11.58
N LEU A 161 15.70 2.12 -11.76
CA LEU A 161 16.59 1.53 -10.76
C LEU A 161 16.92 2.51 -9.62
N THR A 162 17.15 3.78 -9.92
CA THR A 162 17.76 4.74 -8.97
C THR A 162 16.84 5.86 -8.51
N ALA A 163 15.65 5.98 -9.10
CA ALA A 163 14.76 7.15 -9.00
C ALA A 163 15.41 8.48 -9.45
N VAL A 164 16.56 8.44 -10.12
CA VAL A 164 17.29 9.60 -10.62
C VAL A 164 17.23 9.64 -12.16
N MET A 165 16.71 10.74 -12.68
CA MET A 165 16.75 11.07 -14.11
C MET A 165 17.52 12.39 -14.27
N PRO A 166 18.81 12.34 -14.65
CA PRO A 166 19.61 13.55 -14.83
C PRO A 166 18.95 14.52 -15.82
N GLY A 167 18.91 15.82 -15.49
CA GLY A 167 18.34 16.84 -16.38
C GLY A 167 16.82 16.98 -16.32
N TYR A 168 16.12 16.15 -15.54
CA TYR A 168 14.70 16.30 -15.25
C TYR A 168 14.51 16.92 -13.86
N SER A 169 14.26 18.24 -13.81
CA SER A 169 14.26 19.05 -12.58
C SER A 169 13.34 18.53 -11.47
N ILE A 170 12.19 17.95 -11.83
CA ILE A 170 11.23 17.38 -10.88
C ILE A 170 11.81 16.14 -10.15
N ALA A 171 12.75 15.41 -10.77
CA ALA A 171 13.44 14.29 -10.12
C ALA A 171 14.61 14.75 -9.23
N GLU A 172 15.25 15.89 -9.55
CA GLU A 172 16.39 16.43 -8.80
C GLU A 172 15.98 17.10 -7.48
N ASP A 173 14.78 17.69 -7.42
CA ASP A 173 14.19 18.24 -6.17
C ASP A 173 13.36 17.20 -5.38
N SER A 174 13.44 15.93 -5.76
CA SER A 174 12.68 14.87 -5.11
C SER A 174 13.12 14.73 -3.65
N PRO A 175 12.20 14.86 -2.66
CA PRO A 175 12.52 14.69 -1.23
C PRO A 175 12.98 13.25 -0.87
N ASN A 176 13.00 12.36 -1.86
CA ASN A 176 13.21 10.92 -1.73
C ASN A 176 14.55 10.43 -2.27
N LEU A 177 15.49 11.33 -2.60
CA LEU A 177 16.85 10.96 -3.07
C LEU A 177 17.59 9.98 -2.15
N LEU A 178 17.28 9.99 -0.85
CA LEU A 178 17.92 9.13 0.16
C LEU A 178 17.11 7.88 0.52
N ALA A 179 15.94 7.69 -0.09
CA ALA A 179 15.05 6.60 0.25
C ALA A 179 15.15 5.46 -0.77
N ASP A 180 15.06 4.22 -0.29
CA ASP A 180 15.15 3.05 -1.14
C ASP A 180 13.99 3.03 -2.16
N ASN A 181 14.33 2.82 -3.43
CA ASN A 181 13.33 2.68 -4.47
C ASN A 181 12.75 1.26 -4.47
N GLU A 182 11.61 1.06 -3.82
CA GLU A 182 10.92 -0.23 -3.80
C GLU A 182 10.27 -0.61 -5.15
N ASN A 183 10.30 0.26 -6.15
CA ASN A 183 9.78 0.02 -7.50
C ASN A 183 10.92 -0.04 -8.52
N ASP A 184 11.95 -0.82 -8.22
CA ASP A 184 13.17 -0.92 -9.02
C ASP A 184 13.34 -2.28 -9.71
N LEU A 185 12.33 -3.15 -9.64
CA LEU A 185 12.40 -4.46 -10.26
C LEU A 185 12.31 -4.35 -11.78
N ALA A 186 13.37 -4.77 -12.45
CA ALA A 186 13.44 -4.87 -13.91
C ALA A 186 13.80 -6.29 -14.37
N TYR A 187 13.27 -6.69 -15.52
CA TYR A 187 13.73 -7.86 -16.26
C TYR A 187 14.44 -7.37 -17.52
N HIS A 188 15.74 -7.61 -17.58
CA HIS A 188 16.59 -7.15 -18.68
C HIS A 188 16.77 -8.29 -19.67
N ILE A 189 16.38 -8.05 -20.93
CA ILE A 189 16.73 -8.86 -22.09
C ILE A 189 17.77 -8.08 -22.90
N VAL A 190 18.96 -8.66 -23.07
CA VAL A 190 20.07 -8.03 -23.79
C VAL A 190 19.81 -8.10 -25.29
N VAL A 191 19.93 -6.95 -25.98
CA VAL A 191 19.69 -6.83 -27.42
C VAL A 191 20.84 -6.10 -28.11
N SER A 192 21.10 -6.43 -29.37
CA SER A 192 21.94 -5.61 -30.26
C SER A 192 21.13 -4.55 -30.98
N ARG A 193 21.81 -3.49 -31.40
CA ARG A 193 21.24 -2.41 -32.20
C ARG A 193 21.74 -2.45 -33.65
N ASP A 194 20.87 -2.14 -34.60
CA ASP A 194 21.20 -2.04 -36.03
C ASP A 194 21.86 -0.70 -36.37
N ARG A 195 23.07 -0.49 -35.81
CA ARG A 195 23.88 0.71 -36.01
C ARG A 195 25.37 0.42 -35.79
N PRO A 196 26.29 1.30 -36.24
CA PRO A 196 27.68 1.27 -35.79
C PRO A 196 27.75 1.32 -34.25
N ASP A 197 28.63 0.51 -33.66
CA ASP A 197 28.74 0.31 -32.20
C ASP A 197 27.47 -0.23 -31.51
N GLY A 198 26.60 -0.91 -32.27
CA GLY A 198 25.35 -1.49 -31.76
C GLY A 198 25.48 -2.80 -30.97
N ALA A 199 26.69 -3.34 -30.79
CA ALA A 199 26.90 -4.52 -29.95
C ALA A 199 26.57 -4.20 -28.47
N PRO A 200 26.15 -5.20 -27.65
CA PRO A 200 25.94 -5.00 -26.22
C PRO A 200 27.18 -4.51 -25.45
N ALA A 201 26.96 -4.05 -24.22
CA ALA A 201 28.04 -3.69 -23.30
C ALA A 201 28.96 -4.88 -23.00
N ASP A 202 30.20 -4.57 -22.60
CA ASP A 202 31.21 -5.57 -22.28
C ASP A 202 30.68 -6.60 -21.27
N LYS A 203 30.86 -7.88 -21.59
CA LYS A 203 30.42 -9.07 -20.81
C LYS A 203 28.95 -9.48 -20.97
N LEU A 204 28.15 -8.76 -21.76
CA LEU A 204 26.79 -9.17 -22.10
C LEU A 204 26.74 -9.77 -23.51
N GLN A 205 25.93 -10.81 -23.70
CA GLN A 205 25.65 -11.40 -25.01
C GLN A 205 24.20 -11.15 -25.42
N PRO A 206 23.92 -10.94 -26.72
CA PRO A 206 22.55 -10.81 -27.18
C PRO A 206 21.72 -12.05 -26.80
N GLY A 207 20.54 -11.83 -26.25
CA GLY A 207 19.66 -12.87 -25.74
C GLY A 207 19.92 -13.31 -24.29
N ASP A 208 20.94 -12.79 -23.62
CA ASP A 208 21.05 -12.93 -22.15
C ASP A 208 19.82 -12.28 -21.48
N ALA A 209 19.28 -12.94 -20.45
CA ALA A 209 18.12 -12.44 -19.74
C ALA A 209 18.21 -12.69 -18.23
N PHE A 210 17.96 -11.65 -17.43
CA PHE A 210 18.08 -11.71 -15.97
C PHE A 210 17.28 -10.59 -15.27
N TRP A 211 16.98 -10.82 -14.00
CA TRP A 211 16.39 -9.83 -13.10
C TRP A 211 17.45 -8.85 -12.62
N ILE A 212 17.08 -7.57 -12.55
CA ILE A 212 17.88 -6.47 -12.01
C ILE A 212 17.05 -5.73 -10.97
N SER A 213 17.68 -5.38 -9.85
CA SER A 213 17.17 -4.44 -8.86
C SER A 213 18.36 -3.70 -8.24
N ALA A 214 18.17 -2.42 -7.90
CA ALA A 214 19.17 -1.60 -7.23
C ALA A 214 19.13 -1.77 -5.69
N HIS A 215 18.12 -2.47 -5.18
CA HIS A 215 17.96 -2.76 -3.76
C HIS A 215 19.11 -3.64 -3.24
N PHE A 216 19.90 -3.08 -2.31
CA PHE A 216 21.09 -3.69 -1.68
C PHE A 216 22.18 -4.17 -2.65
N GLU A 217 22.84 -3.19 -3.29
CA GLU A 217 23.83 -3.37 -4.38
C GLU A 217 23.16 -3.94 -5.63
N ARG A 218 23.57 -3.54 -6.85
CA ARG A 218 22.92 -4.01 -8.09
C ARG A 218 22.96 -5.54 -8.14
N ARG A 219 21.83 -6.20 -7.88
CA ARG A 219 21.71 -7.65 -7.90
C ARG A 219 21.23 -8.08 -9.27
N GLU A 220 22.08 -8.80 -9.96
CA GLU A 220 21.76 -9.43 -11.25
C GLU A 220 21.61 -10.93 -11.02
N GLY A 221 20.49 -11.50 -11.44
CA GLY A 221 20.21 -12.91 -11.19
C GLY A 221 19.13 -13.50 -12.07
N ILE A 222 19.24 -14.80 -12.34
CA ILE A 222 18.25 -15.55 -13.14
C ILE A 222 16.92 -15.71 -12.37
N LYS A 223 16.96 -15.68 -11.03
CA LYS A 223 15.78 -15.83 -10.19
C LYS A 223 15.28 -14.48 -9.71
N LEU A 224 13.96 -14.34 -9.68
CA LEU A 224 13.28 -13.21 -9.03
C LEU A 224 13.73 -13.11 -7.56
N PRO A 225 14.15 -11.93 -7.08
CA PRO A 225 14.52 -11.78 -5.67
C PRO A 225 13.34 -12.08 -4.74
N SER A 226 13.62 -12.70 -3.58
CA SER A 226 12.58 -13.23 -2.68
C SER A 226 11.65 -12.17 -2.08
N GLU A 227 12.13 -10.94 -1.92
CA GLU A 227 11.36 -9.81 -1.40
C GLU A 227 10.28 -9.39 -2.40
N PHE A 228 10.62 -9.23 -3.67
CA PHE A 228 9.66 -8.97 -4.75
C PHE A 228 8.71 -10.15 -4.95
N HIS A 229 9.21 -11.38 -4.86
CA HIS A 229 8.34 -12.55 -4.89
C HIS A 229 7.27 -12.50 -3.78
N THR A 230 7.68 -12.16 -2.55
CA THR A 230 6.76 -11.99 -1.41
C THR A 230 5.79 -10.82 -1.62
N MET A 231 6.25 -9.70 -2.20
CA MET A 231 5.43 -8.55 -2.52
C MET A 231 4.33 -8.92 -3.55
N LEU A 232 4.67 -9.62 -4.62
CA LEU A 232 3.72 -10.06 -5.65
C LEU A 232 2.72 -11.10 -5.09
N LEU A 233 3.17 -12.02 -4.23
CA LEU A 233 2.27 -12.93 -3.52
C LEU A 233 1.26 -12.19 -2.62
N ARG A 234 1.65 -11.08 -1.99
CA ARG A 234 0.72 -10.26 -1.18
C ARG A 234 -0.31 -9.53 -2.03
N LEU A 235 0.11 -9.05 -3.20
CA LEU A 235 -0.82 -8.48 -4.18
C LEU A 235 -1.84 -9.55 -4.64
N GLN A 236 -1.38 -10.78 -4.86
CA GLN A 236 -2.25 -11.92 -5.19
C GLN A 236 -3.19 -12.27 -4.02
N ASP A 237 -2.68 -12.39 -2.79
CA ASP A 237 -3.47 -12.65 -1.58
C ASP A 237 -4.62 -11.65 -1.44
N TYR A 238 -4.35 -10.37 -1.73
CA TYR A 238 -5.36 -9.31 -1.72
C TYR A 238 -6.43 -9.52 -2.80
N ASN A 239 -6.03 -9.91 -4.03
CA ASN A 239 -6.99 -10.19 -5.09
C ASN A 239 -7.86 -11.42 -4.79
N GLU A 240 -7.25 -12.49 -4.26
CA GLU A 240 -7.96 -13.70 -3.87
C GLU A 240 -8.95 -13.43 -2.73
N ASP A 241 -8.56 -12.65 -1.72
CA ASP A 241 -9.48 -12.26 -0.65
C ASP A 241 -10.62 -11.38 -1.18
N TYR A 242 -10.36 -10.48 -2.14
CA TYR A 242 -11.41 -9.74 -2.82
C TYR A 242 -12.41 -10.68 -3.49
N LEU A 243 -11.95 -11.60 -4.34
CA LEU A 243 -12.80 -12.54 -5.06
C LEU A 243 -13.59 -13.44 -4.11
N LYS A 244 -12.95 -13.88 -3.03
CA LYS A 244 -13.57 -14.74 -2.01
C LYS A 244 -14.73 -14.08 -1.28
N TYR A 245 -14.69 -12.76 -1.07
CA TYR A 245 -15.69 -12.01 -0.32
C TYR A 245 -16.49 -11.04 -1.20
N GLU A 246 -16.47 -11.21 -2.52
CA GLU A 246 -17.05 -10.27 -3.49
C GLU A 246 -18.52 -10.01 -3.20
N THR A 247 -19.31 -11.04 -2.96
CA THR A 247 -20.76 -10.92 -2.70
C THR A 247 -21.07 -10.13 -1.42
N GLU A 248 -20.32 -10.36 -0.33
CA GLU A 248 -20.51 -9.61 0.91
C GLU A 248 -20.05 -8.15 0.77
N ILE A 249 -18.95 -7.94 0.03
CA ILE A 249 -18.43 -6.60 -0.25
C ILE A 249 -19.44 -5.80 -1.06
N GLU A 250 -20.00 -6.34 -2.14
CA GLU A 250 -21.02 -5.66 -2.95
C GLU A 250 -22.26 -5.26 -2.15
N ARG A 251 -22.62 -6.06 -1.14
CA ARG A 251 -23.79 -5.80 -0.29
C ARG A 251 -23.52 -4.77 0.81
N GLU A 252 -22.33 -4.78 1.41
CA GLU A 252 -22.07 -4.08 2.67
C GLU A 252 -21.03 -2.96 2.58
N ALA A 253 -20.18 -2.95 1.55
CA ALA A 253 -19.12 -1.97 1.44
C ALA A 253 -19.67 -0.56 1.17
N GLN A 254 -19.08 0.43 1.83
CA GLN A 254 -19.47 1.82 1.68
C GLN A 254 -18.33 2.63 1.07
N GLY A 255 -18.64 3.30 -0.03
CA GLY A 255 -17.73 4.25 -0.68
C GLY A 255 -17.63 5.58 0.05
N LEU A 256 -16.74 6.43 -0.45
CA LEU A 256 -16.49 7.77 0.06
C LEU A 256 -17.44 8.83 -0.50
N PHE A 257 -18.04 8.59 -1.67
CA PHE A 257 -18.94 9.56 -2.30
C PHE A 257 -20.15 9.93 -1.43
N GLY A 258 -20.80 8.98 -0.73
CA GLY A 258 -21.95 9.28 0.13
C GLY A 258 -22.95 10.24 -0.50
N ASP A 259 -23.26 11.34 0.18
CA ASP A 259 -24.12 12.44 -0.29
C ASP A 259 -23.34 13.46 -1.14
N ALA A 260 -22.63 12.98 -2.16
CA ALA A 260 -21.85 13.84 -3.06
C ALA A 260 -22.75 14.80 -3.84
N PRO A 261 -22.31 16.05 -4.07
CA PRO A 261 -23.04 17.00 -4.93
C PRO A 261 -23.05 16.50 -6.38
N ASP A 262 -24.02 16.99 -7.15
CA ASP A 262 -24.11 16.74 -8.59
C ASP A 262 -23.08 17.58 -9.35
N LEU A 263 -21.82 17.15 -9.26
CA LEU A 263 -20.67 17.74 -9.94
C LEU A 263 -20.04 16.71 -10.88
N PRO A 264 -19.42 17.15 -12.00
CA PRO A 264 -18.65 16.26 -12.86
C PRO A 264 -17.58 15.51 -12.06
N ARG A 265 -17.66 14.18 -12.09
CA ARG A 265 -16.69 13.31 -11.40
C ARG A 265 -15.41 13.23 -12.25
N PRO A 266 -14.23 13.49 -11.68
CA PRO A 266 -12.97 13.28 -12.39
C PRO A 266 -12.81 11.82 -12.84
N GLU A 267 -12.13 11.62 -13.96
CA GLU A 267 -11.81 10.28 -14.45
C GLU A 267 -11.02 9.49 -13.38
N GLY A 268 -11.33 8.21 -13.23
CA GLY A 268 -10.72 7.34 -12.22
C GLY A 268 -11.24 7.52 -10.79
N ALA A 269 -12.00 8.58 -10.47
CA ALA A 269 -12.50 8.80 -9.10
C ALA A 269 -13.43 7.67 -8.61
N GLU A 270 -14.27 7.12 -9.50
CA GLU A 270 -15.14 5.98 -9.18
C GLU A 270 -14.33 4.70 -8.93
N PHE A 271 -13.27 4.49 -9.70
CA PHE A 271 -12.39 3.35 -9.51
C PHE A 271 -11.72 3.39 -8.12
N VAL A 272 -11.15 4.54 -7.74
CA VAL A 272 -10.55 4.72 -6.40
C VAL A 272 -11.60 4.55 -5.30
N ASN A 273 -12.82 5.06 -5.50
CA ASN A 273 -13.93 4.91 -4.56
C ASN A 273 -14.32 3.43 -4.34
N CYS A 274 -14.53 2.67 -5.41
CA CYS A 274 -14.83 1.24 -5.33
C CYS A 274 -13.69 0.48 -4.67
N LEU A 275 -12.45 0.79 -5.02
CA LEU A 275 -11.26 0.14 -4.47
C LEU A 275 -11.11 0.42 -2.98
N PHE A 276 -11.36 1.66 -2.54
CA PHE A 276 -11.42 2.02 -1.13
C PHE A 276 -12.49 1.20 -0.40
N ALA A 277 -13.73 1.18 -0.92
CA ALA A 277 -14.86 0.52 -0.26
C ALA A 277 -14.57 -0.97 -0.01
N ARG A 278 -14.03 -1.65 -1.03
CA ARG A 278 -13.62 -3.07 -0.97
C ARG A 278 -12.53 -3.28 0.09
N THR A 279 -11.51 -2.42 0.07
CA THR A 279 -10.36 -2.54 0.97
C THR A 279 -10.74 -2.26 2.43
N ASP A 280 -11.54 -1.21 2.69
CA ASP A 280 -11.97 -0.87 4.05
C ASP A 280 -12.86 -1.97 4.64
N TRP A 281 -13.75 -2.57 3.83
CA TRP A 281 -14.53 -3.73 4.27
C TRP A 281 -13.63 -4.90 4.67
N LEU A 282 -12.65 -5.27 3.84
CA LEU A 282 -11.69 -6.34 4.15
C LEU A 282 -10.88 -6.02 5.42
N ALA A 283 -10.42 -4.78 5.56
CA ALA A 283 -9.71 -4.32 6.74
C ALA A 283 -10.55 -4.51 8.01
N ILE A 284 -11.83 -4.12 7.98
CA ILE A 284 -12.77 -4.28 9.10
C ILE A 284 -13.08 -5.76 9.35
N HIS A 285 -13.24 -6.57 8.31
CA HIS A 285 -13.47 -8.01 8.41
C HIS A 285 -12.34 -8.70 9.18
N PHE A 286 -11.10 -8.53 8.74
CA PHE A 286 -9.94 -9.14 9.39
C PHE A 286 -9.64 -8.51 10.75
N GLN A 287 -9.92 -7.21 10.95
CA GLN A 287 -9.86 -6.58 12.26
C GLN A 287 -10.80 -7.27 13.27
N LYS A 288 -12.04 -7.58 12.87
CA LYS A 288 -13.00 -8.28 13.73
C LYS A 288 -12.51 -9.68 14.08
N ARG A 289 -12.03 -10.45 13.09
CA ARG A 289 -11.47 -11.80 13.29
C ARG A 289 -10.28 -11.79 14.24
N PHE A 290 -9.34 -10.87 14.04
CA PHE A 290 -8.19 -10.69 14.90
C PHE A 290 -8.59 -10.33 16.34
N ASN A 291 -9.50 -9.35 16.51
CA ASN A 291 -9.97 -8.94 17.82
C ASN A 291 -10.72 -10.05 18.57
N GLN A 292 -11.54 -10.84 17.85
CA GLN A 292 -12.22 -12.00 18.41
C GLN A 292 -11.21 -13.07 18.82
N GLY A 293 -10.26 -13.42 17.94
CA GLY A 293 -9.19 -14.37 18.27
C GLY A 293 -8.42 -13.96 19.52
N MET A 294 -8.04 -12.68 19.61
CA MET A 294 -7.40 -12.11 20.80
C MET A 294 -8.28 -12.21 22.05
N LEU A 295 -9.57 -11.91 21.95
CA LEU A 295 -10.49 -12.03 23.08
C LEU A 295 -10.61 -13.49 23.55
N PHE A 296 -10.73 -14.44 22.62
CA PHE A 296 -10.82 -15.87 22.94
C PHE A 296 -9.54 -16.40 23.59
N THR A 297 -8.36 -16.08 23.06
CA THR A 297 -7.09 -16.57 23.64
C THR A 297 -6.84 -16.02 25.04
N HIS A 298 -7.12 -14.74 25.29
CA HIS A 298 -6.99 -14.16 26.63
C HIS A 298 -8.10 -14.66 27.57
N GLY A 299 -9.31 -14.87 27.07
CA GLY A 299 -10.41 -15.50 27.83
C GLY A 299 -10.07 -16.93 28.26
N LEU A 300 -9.50 -17.73 27.35
CA LEU A 300 -9.00 -19.08 27.65
C LEU A 300 -7.90 -19.04 28.72
N ALA A 301 -6.97 -18.08 28.65
CA ALA A 301 -5.92 -17.92 29.67
C ALA A 301 -6.51 -17.60 31.06
N VAL A 302 -7.54 -16.75 31.14
CA VAL A 302 -8.24 -16.48 32.41
C VAL A 302 -8.88 -17.76 32.93
N VAL A 303 -9.69 -18.45 32.11
CA VAL A 303 -10.40 -19.67 32.53
C VAL A 303 -9.40 -20.75 32.95
N MET A 304 -8.32 -20.94 32.20
CA MET A 304 -7.26 -21.89 32.53
C MET A 304 -6.61 -21.56 33.88
N GLY A 305 -6.27 -20.29 34.13
CA GLY A 305 -5.71 -19.87 35.41
C GLY A 305 -6.70 -20.00 36.57
N LEU A 306 -8.00 -19.74 36.35
CA LEU A 306 -9.06 -19.97 37.35
C LEU A 306 -9.17 -21.45 37.71
N VAL A 307 -9.22 -22.33 36.72
CA VAL A 307 -9.29 -23.79 36.93
C VAL A 307 -8.05 -24.29 37.68
N PHE A 308 -6.87 -23.77 37.32
CA PHE A 308 -5.62 -24.11 38.01
C PHE A 308 -5.63 -23.67 39.49
N LEU A 309 -6.07 -22.44 39.78
CA LEU A 309 -6.17 -21.94 41.16
C LEU A 309 -7.14 -22.78 42.01
N VAL A 310 -8.30 -23.14 41.45
CA VAL A 310 -9.28 -24.00 42.15
C VAL A 310 -8.71 -25.40 42.38
N TYR A 311 -8.05 -25.98 41.37
CA TYR A 311 -7.41 -27.29 41.50
C TYR A 311 -6.34 -27.30 42.59
N ALA A 312 -5.47 -26.28 42.61
CA ALA A 312 -4.36 -26.16 43.55
C ALA A 312 -4.85 -26.00 45.01
N GLU A 313 -5.91 -25.22 45.23
CA GLU A 313 -6.36 -24.88 46.58
C GLU A 313 -7.30 -25.94 47.19
N TYR A 314 -8.16 -26.57 46.39
CA TYR A 314 -9.16 -27.53 46.87
C TYR A 314 -8.77 -29.00 46.63
N GLY A 315 -7.60 -29.28 46.06
CA GLY A 315 -7.21 -30.65 45.68
C GLY A 315 -8.20 -31.24 44.68
N GLY A 316 -8.47 -30.50 43.61
CA GLY A 316 -9.54 -30.81 42.66
C GLY A 316 -9.41 -32.19 41.98
N PRO A 317 -10.51 -32.74 41.44
CA PRO A 317 -10.48 -34.04 40.78
C PRO A 317 -9.59 -34.02 39.53
N GLU A 318 -9.03 -35.17 39.15
CA GLU A 318 -8.17 -35.34 37.95
C GLU A 318 -8.85 -34.84 36.66
N VAL A 319 -10.19 -34.81 36.62
CA VAL A 319 -10.99 -34.23 35.52
C VAL A 319 -10.60 -32.78 35.20
N LEU A 320 -10.22 -31.98 36.21
CA LEU A 320 -9.78 -30.59 35.99
C LEU A 320 -8.46 -30.50 35.25
N LEU A 321 -7.56 -31.49 35.38
CA LEU A 321 -6.32 -31.55 34.62
C LEU A 321 -6.61 -31.78 33.13
N TYR A 322 -7.53 -32.69 32.81
CA TYR A 322 -7.97 -32.90 31.43
C TYR A 322 -8.64 -31.64 30.85
N LEU A 323 -9.38 -30.89 31.66
CA LEU A 323 -9.96 -29.61 31.24
C LEU A 323 -8.88 -28.56 30.95
N ILE A 324 -7.85 -28.43 31.79
CA ILE A 324 -6.70 -27.53 31.54
C ILE A 324 -6.01 -27.89 30.22
N LEU A 325 -5.75 -29.17 29.98
CA LEU A 325 -5.16 -29.65 28.72
C LEU A 325 -6.04 -29.30 27.52
N LEU A 326 -7.36 -29.49 27.60
CA LEU A 326 -8.30 -29.13 26.55
C LEU A 326 -8.26 -27.63 26.25
N LEU A 327 -8.25 -26.77 27.27
CA LEU A 327 -8.17 -25.32 27.11
C LEU A 327 -6.84 -24.90 26.45
N PHE A 328 -5.74 -25.54 26.84
CA PHE A 328 -4.43 -25.31 26.25
C PHE A 328 -4.40 -25.68 24.77
N PHE A 329 -4.82 -26.89 24.39
CA PHE A 329 -4.88 -27.32 22.99
C PHE A 329 -5.84 -26.45 22.16
N SER A 330 -6.95 -25.99 22.74
CA SER A 330 -7.86 -25.04 22.10
C SER A 330 -7.17 -23.71 21.81
N GLY A 331 -6.36 -23.20 22.74
CA GLY A 331 -5.55 -22.00 22.56
C GLY A 331 -4.52 -22.15 21.44
N VAL A 332 -3.80 -23.28 21.41
CA VAL A 332 -2.83 -23.60 20.33
C VAL A 332 -3.53 -23.70 18.98
N ALA A 333 -4.66 -24.40 18.89
CA ALA A 333 -5.42 -24.53 17.65
C ALA A 333 -5.89 -23.17 17.11
N LEU A 334 -6.43 -22.30 17.98
CA LEU A 334 -6.82 -20.94 17.60
C LEU A 334 -5.63 -20.11 17.11
N TYR A 335 -4.48 -20.22 17.78
CA TYR A 335 -3.25 -19.54 17.36
C TYR A 335 -2.78 -20.03 15.98
N THR A 336 -2.69 -21.35 15.78
CA THR A 336 -2.27 -21.94 14.51
C THR A 336 -3.21 -21.56 13.36
N VAL A 337 -4.52 -21.52 13.60
CA VAL A 337 -5.48 -21.08 12.57
C VAL A 337 -5.31 -19.60 12.28
N GLY A 338 -5.17 -18.76 13.30
CA GLY A 338 -4.98 -17.32 13.15
C GLY A 338 -3.68 -16.95 12.43
N SER A 339 -2.59 -17.67 12.71
CA SER A 339 -1.29 -17.46 12.08
C SER A 339 -1.28 -17.96 10.64
N LYS A 340 -1.80 -19.17 10.36
CA LYS A 340 -1.90 -19.69 8.99
C LYS A 340 -2.80 -18.83 8.10
N ARG A 341 -3.89 -18.29 8.64
CA ARG A 341 -4.79 -17.38 7.91
C ARG A 341 -4.33 -15.91 7.92
N GLN A 342 -3.23 -15.62 8.62
CA GLN A 342 -2.55 -14.32 8.64
C GLN A 342 -3.50 -13.14 8.92
N TRP A 343 -4.49 -13.33 9.81
CA TRP A 343 -5.51 -12.30 10.10
C TRP A 343 -4.92 -10.98 10.58
N HIS A 344 -3.82 -11.05 11.35
CA HIS A 344 -3.13 -9.86 11.85
C HIS A 344 -2.51 -9.06 10.70
N ARG A 345 -1.70 -9.70 9.85
CA ARG A 345 -1.08 -9.07 8.67
C ARG A 345 -2.13 -8.47 7.75
N LYS A 346 -3.14 -9.27 7.34
CA LYS A 346 -4.21 -8.83 6.44
C LYS A 346 -4.98 -7.63 7.01
N TYR A 347 -5.28 -7.63 8.31
CA TYR A 347 -5.88 -6.47 8.97
C TYR A 347 -5.02 -5.21 8.81
N LEU A 348 -3.73 -5.28 9.18
CA LEU A 348 -2.84 -4.12 9.17
C LEU A 348 -2.63 -3.59 7.75
N ASP A 349 -2.30 -4.46 6.81
CA ASP A 349 -1.96 -4.07 5.45
C ASP A 349 -3.19 -3.52 4.70
N TYR A 350 -4.36 -4.14 4.85
CA TYR A 350 -5.59 -3.64 4.23
C TYR A 350 -6.04 -2.34 4.87
N ARG A 351 -5.80 -2.15 6.18
CA ARG A 351 -6.06 -0.86 6.81
C ARG A 351 -5.16 0.24 6.24
N ALA A 352 -3.86 -0.03 6.09
CA ALA A 352 -2.93 0.93 5.51
C ALA A 352 -3.29 1.27 4.06
N LEU A 353 -3.66 0.28 3.24
CA LEU A 353 -4.13 0.52 1.87
C LEU A 353 -5.43 1.34 1.84
N ALA A 354 -6.42 1.02 2.69
CA ALA A 354 -7.67 1.78 2.75
C ALA A 354 -7.42 3.25 3.12
N GLU A 355 -6.54 3.52 4.08
CA GLU A 355 -6.19 4.89 4.47
C GLU A 355 -5.42 5.64 3.37
N GLY A 356 -4.50 4.97 2.69
CA GLY A 356 -3.81 5.52 1.52
C GLY A 356 -4.77 5.89 0.39
N LEU A 357 -5.68 4.97 0.03
CA LEU A 357 -6.72 5.18 -0.99
C LEU A 357 -7.69 6.30 -0.60
N ARG A 358 -8.00 6.47 0.69
CA ARG A 358 -8.85 7.55 1.17
C ARG A 358 -8.22 8.91 0.94
N VAL A 359 -6.93 9.06 1.29
CA VAL A 359 -6.18 10.31 1.01
C VAL A 359 -6.09 10.52 -0.49
N GLN A 360 -5.79 9.47 -1.26
CA GLN A 360 -5.74 9.53 -2.73
C GLN A 360 -7.05 10.00 -3.35
N PHE A 361 -8.18 9.46 -2.89
CA PHE A 361 -9.52 9.86 -3.33
C PHE A 361 -9.76 11.36 -3.10
N TYR A 362 -9.56 11.84 -1.86
CA TYR A 362 -9.86 13.23 -1.52
C TYR A 362 -8.89 14.22 -2.18
N TRP A 363 -7.62 13.86 -2.36
CA TRP A 363 -6.67 14.69 -3.09
C TRP A 363 -6.98 14.76 -4.59
N ASN A 364 -7.33 13.63 -5.21
CA ASN A 364 -7.74 13.61 -6.60
C ASN A 364 -9.02 14.40 -6.82
N LEU A 365 -9.99 14.32 -5.91
CA LEU A 365 -11.26 15.03 -6.01
C LEU A 365 -11.10 16.53 -5.76
N GLY A 366 -10.29 16.92 -4.76
CA GLY A 366 -10.00 18.32 -4.44
C GLY A 366 -9.03 19.02 -5.41
N GLY A 367 -8.47 18.30 -6.37
CA GLY A 367 -7.42 18.82 -7.26
C GLY A 367 -6.18 19.28 -6.47
N VAL A 368 -5.83 18.54 -5.41
CA VAL A 368 -4.67 18.83 -4.54
C VAL A 368 -3.38 18.41 -5.23
N VAL A 369 -3.39 17.28 -5.92
CA VAL A 369 -2.25 16.84 -6.73
C VAL A 369 -2.26 17.64 -8.03
N GLU A 370 -1.12 18.21 -8.37
CA GLU A 370 -0.96 18.93 -9.62
C GLU A 370 -1.25 18.01 -10.81
N THR A 371 -2.18 18.45 -11.65
CA THR A 371 -2.62 17.77 -12.86
C THR A 371 -1.45 17.45 -13.79
N ARG A 372 -0.43 18.32 -13.82
CA ARG A 372 0.74 18.23 -14.71
C ARG A 372 1.90 17.36 -14.20
N SER A 373 1.87 16.90 -12.95
CA SER A 373 2.95 16.05 -12.44
C SER A 373 2.81 14.60 -12.90
N ALA A 374 3.88 14.07 -13.51
CA ALA A 374 4.02 12.65 -13.82
C ALA A 374 4.51 11.81 -12.62
N VAL A 375 4.97 12.47 -11.56
CA VAL A 375 5.45 11.82 -10.34
C VAL A 375 4.27 11.36 -9.49
N PHE A 376 4.42 10.21 -8.84
CA PHE A 376 3.39 9.70 -7.95
C PHE A 376 3.43 10.48 -6.62
N ALA A 377 2.44 11.33 -6.41
CA ALA A 377 2.36 12.25 -5.26
C ALA A 377 2.31 11.57 -3.87
N TYR A 378 2.27 10.25 -3.81
CA TYR A 378 2.18 9.46 -2.57
C TYR A 378 3.44 8.60 -2.35
N ASP A 379 4.54 8.85 -3.07
CA ASP A 379 5.77 8.04 -2.97
C ASP A 379 6.36 7.99 -1.56
N ASN A 380 6.12 9.01 -0.72
CA ASN A 380 6.63 9.06 0.66
C ASN A 380 5.89 8.08 1.60
N PHE A 381 4.72 7.55 1.20
CA PHE A 381 3.91 6.69 2.06
C PHE A 381 4.53 5.28 2.19
N LEU A 382 4.84 4.86 3.43
CA LEU A 382 5.47 3.55 3.71
C LEU A 382 6.86 3.37 3.10
N GLN A 383 7.55 4.44 2.70
CA GLN A 383 8.82 4.34 1.99
C GLN A 383 10.01 3.87 2.86
N LYS A 384 9.92 4.09 4.18
CA LYS A 384 10.95 3.65 5.14
C LYS A 384 10.69 2.24 5.68
N GLN A 385 9.77 1.49 5.06
CA GLN A 385 9.30 0.22 5.57
C GLN A 385 9.83 -0.93 4.71
N ASP A 386 9.57 -2.16 5.14
CA ASP A 386 9.95 -3.35 4.38
C ASP A 386 9.41 -3.30 2.94
N VAL A 387 10.23 -3.72 1.97
CA VAL A 387 9.86 -3.90 0.54
C VAL A 387 8.55 -4.67 0.38
N ASP A 388 8.27 -5.56 1.32
CA ASP A 388 7.07 -6.36 1.36
C ASP A 388 5.77 -5.54 1.51
N LEU A 389 5.82 -4.25 1.84
CA LEU A 389 4.70 -3.31 1.87
C LEU A 389 4.53 -2.52 0.58
N GLY A 390 5.50 -2.58 -0.35
CA GLY A 390 5.44 -1.88 -1.63
C GLY A 390 4.24 -2.28 -2.49
N TRP A 391 3.66 -3.46 -2.27
CA TRP A 391 2.40 -3.87 -2.93
C TRP A 391 1.24 -2.90 -2.67
N ILE A 392 1.18 -2.28 -1.48
CA ILE A 392 0.15 -1.28 -1.15
C ILE A 392 0.28 -0.09 -2.08
N ARG A 393 1.50 0.40 -2.28
CA ARG A 393 1.76 1.50 -3.21
C ARG A 393 1.47 1.08 -4.65
N HIS A 394 1.83 -0.13 -5.07
CA HIS A 394 1.48 -0.61 -6.42
C HIS A 394 -0.03 -0.57 -6.69
N VAL A 395 -0.86 -0.96 -5.71
CA VAL A 395 -2.32 -0.83 -5.84
C VAL A 395 -2.76 0.63 -5.98
N MET A 396 -2.19 1.54 -5.17
CA MET A 396 -2.47 2.98 -5.27
C MET A 396 -2.00 3.57 -6.61
N ARG A 397 -0.85 3.13 -7.14
CA ARG A 397 -0.33 3.55 -8.46
C ARG A 397 -1.21 3.03 -9.60
N SER A 398 -1.70 1.80 -9.51
CA SER A 398 -2.70 1.26 -10.45
C SER A 398 -3.98 2.10 -10.47
N ALA A 399 -4.45 2.55 -9.30
CA ALA A 399 -5.60 3.46 -9.22
C ALA A 399 -5.29 4.85 -9.80
N SER A 400 -4.05 5.32 -9.65
CA SER A 400 -3.58 6.58 -10.25
C SER A 400 -3.51 6.51 -11.78
N LEU A 401 -3.24 5.34 -12.37
CA LEU A 401 -3.14 5.17 -13.83
C LEU A 401 -4.35 5.77 -14.57
N ARG A 402 -5.55 5.57 -14.03
CA ARG A 402 -6.85 6.01 -14.58
C ARG A 402 -7.22 7.47 -14.30
N ARG A 403 -6.35 8.24 -13.65
CA ARG A 403 -6.62 9.64 -13.30
C ARG A 403 -6.53 10.56 -14.53
N ASP A 404 -7.47 11.49 -14.67
CA ASP A 404 -7.32 12.59 -15.64
C ASP A 404 -6.13 13.48 -15.25
N ARG A 405 -5.22 13.70 -16.21
CA ARG A 405 -4.01 14.52 -16.07
C ARG A 405 -4.00 15.72 -17.00
N LEU A 406 -5.09 15.98 -17.72
CA LEU A 406 -5.19 17.11 -18.62
C LEU A 406 -5.96 18.26 -17.99
N TYR A 407 -7.02 17.93 -17.24
CA TYR A 407 -7.92 18.93 -16.65
C TYR A 407 -7.98 18.81 -15.12
N PRO A 408 -7.89 19.93 -14.39
CA PRO A 408 -8.12 19.90 -12.96
C PRO A 408 -9.61 19.63 -12.65
N PRO A 409 -9.92 18.97 -11.53
CA PRO A 409 -11.30 18.82 -11.05
C PRO A 409 -12.01 20.15 -10.83
N HIS A 410 -13.34 20.13 -10.91
CA HIS A 410 -14.18 21.29 -10.63
C HIS A 410 -13.97 21.81 -9.18
N ASP A 411 -13.73 23.12 -9.02
CA ASP A 411 -13.39 23.73 -7.72
C ASP A 411 -14.44 23.52 -6.62
N GLY A 412 -15.71 23.31 -6.99
CA GLY A 412 -16.79 22.97 -6.07
C GLY A 412 -16.52 21.72 -5.22
N TRP A 413 -15.68 20.80 -5.71
CA TRP A 413 -15.25 19.63 -4.94
C TRP A 413 -14.42 20.00 -3.71
N VAL A 414 -13.67 21.10 -3.72
CA VAL A 414 -12.80 21.49 -2.60
C VAL A 414 -13.60 21.75 -1.33
N SER A 415 -14.72 22.47 -1.45
CA SER A 415 -15.62 22.72 -0.30
C SER A 415 -16.20 21.43 0.24
N TRP A 416 -16.64 20.53 -0.64
CA TRP A 416 -17.18 19.23 -0.24
C TRP A 416 -16.12 18.34 0.42
N VAL A 417 -14.90 18.30 -0.10
CA VAL A 417 -13.79 17.55 0.51
C VAL A 417 -13.47 18.12 1.89
N CYS A 418 -13.39 19.43 2.06
CA CYS A 418 -13.18 20.05 3.37
C CYS A 418 -14.26 19.63 4.39
N GLU A 419 -15.52 19.63 3.98
CA GLU A 419 -16.63 19.25 4.85
C GLU A 419 -16.67 17.74 5.12
N ARG A 420 -16.51 16.90 4.10
CA ARG A 420 -16.66 15.45 4.23
C ARG A 420 -15.44 14.78 4.83
N TRP A 421 -14.24 15.20 4.44
CA TRP A 421 -12.99 14.60 4.90
C TRP A 421 -12.56 15.17 6.25
N VAL A 422 -12.36 16.49 6.34
CA VAL A 422 -11.91 17.13 7.58
C VAL A 422 -13.05 17.18 8.60
N GLY A 423 -14.21 17.67 8.16
CA GLY A 423 -15.41 17.78 8.99
C GLY A 423 -15.33 18.85 10.06
N THR A 424 -16.31 18.84 10.96
CA THR A 424 -16.35 19.75 12.10
C THR A 424 -16.45 19.01 13.43
N SER A 425 -16.12 19.70 14.52
CA SER A 425 -16.29 19.18 15.88
C SER A 425 -17.75 18.92 16.24
N ASP A 426 -18.66 19.66 15.60
CA ASP A 426 -20.08 19.73 15.95
C ASP A 426 -20.93 18.84 15.03
N SER A 427 -20.35 18.38 13.92
CA SER A 427 -20.94 17.40 13.01
C SER A 427 -20.56 15.98 13.41
N ASP A 428 -21.51 15.05 13.31
CA ASP A 428 -21.24 13.61 13.48
C ASP A 428 -20.48 12.99 12.29
N SER A 429 -20.05 13.82 11.33
CA SER A 429 -19.32 13.46 10.11
C SER A 429 -17.89 13.98 10.10
N GLY A 430 -17.04 13.36 9.27
CA GLY A 430 -15.64 13.73 9.05
C GLY A 430 -14.64 13.06 10.00
N GLN A 431 -13.35 13.24 9.72
CA GLN A 431 -12.29 12.60 10.50
C GLN A 431 -12.01 13.28 11.84
N LEU A 432 -12.27 14.58 11.96
CA LEU A 432 -12.10 15.28 13.24
C LEU A 432 -12.99 14.68 14.34
N SER A 433 -14.28 14.53 14.06
CA SER A 433 -15.26 13.94 14.99
C SER A 433 -14.93 12.46 15.29
N TYR A 434 -14.52 11.70 14.27
CA TYR A 434 -14.04 10.31 14.42
C TYR A 434 -12.88 10.21 15.43
N TYR A 435 -11.82 11.02 15.26
CA TYR A 435 -10.65 10.97 16.13
C TYR A 435 -10.95 11.42 17.55
N LEU A 436 -11.77 12.47 17.73
CA LEU A 436 -12.22 12.92 19.05
C LEU A 436 -13.02 11.82 19.78
N ARG A 437 -13.97 11.19 19.09
CA ARG A 437 -14.81 10.12 19.65
C ARG A 437 -13.97 8.88 19.99
N LYS A 438 -13.15 8.39 19.06
CA LYS A 438 -12.30 7.21 19.28
C LYS A 438 -11.25 7.46 20.36
N GLY A 439 -10.64 8.64 20.39
CA GLY A 439 -9.70 9.05 21.43
C GLY A 439 -10.32 9.02 22.82
N ARG A 440 -11.55 9.52 22.98
CA ARG A 440 -12.29 9.47 24.25
C ARG A 440 -12.58 8.04 24.69
N ILE A 441 -13.16 7.23 23.79
CA ILE A 441 -13.49 5.81 24.07
C ILE A 441 -12.25 5.03 24.51
N LYS A 442 -11.12 5.20 23.81
CA LYS A 442 -9.86 4.52 24.15
C LYS A 442 -9.30 4.99 25.49
N THR A 443 -9.34 6.30 25.76
CA THR A 443 -8.91 6.87 27.03
C THR A 443 -9.71 6.31 28.21
N ASP A 444 -11.03 6.20 28.08
CA ASP A 444 -11.88 5.67 29.14
C ASP A 444 -11.67 4.17 29.36
N ASN A 445 -11.47 3.40 28.29
CA ASN A 445 -11.12 1.98 28.38
C ASN A 445 -9.77 1.77 29.08
N TYR A 446 -8.76 2.55 28.74
CA TYR A 446 -7.45 2.48 29.39
C TYR A 446 -7.53 2.85 30.88
N ARG A 447 -8.30 3.89 31.24
CA ARG A 447 -8.55 4.25 32.64
C ARG A 447 -9.21 3.11 33.43
N ARG A 448 -10.16 2.39 32.83
CA ARG A 448 -10.78 1.21 33.45
C ARG A 448 -9.75 0.10 33.66
N THR A 449 -8.86 -0.16 32.71
CA THR A 449 -7.76 -1.12 32.84
C THR A 449 -6.83 -0.76 33.98
N THR A 450 -6.36 0.49 34.06
CA THR A 450 -5.47 0.94 35.14
C THR A 450 -6.15 0.87 36.51
N ARG A 451 -7.43 1.24 36.60
CA ARG A 451 -8.21 1.10 37.84
C ARG A 451 -8.36 -0.36 38.26
N LEU A 452 -8.63 -1.27 37.33
CA LEU A 452 -8.69 -2.70 37.60
C LEU A 452 -7.37 -3.23 38.17
N GLY A 453 -6.24 -2.83 37.60
CA GLY A 453 -4.91 -3.18 38.10
C GLY A 453 -4.68 -2.68 39.54
N SER A 454 -4.97 -1.40 39.80
CA SER A 454 -4.83 -0.81 41.13
C SER A 454 -5.76 -1.48 42.16
N LEU A 455 -7.03 -1.70 41.82
CA LEU A 455 -7.98 -2.40 42.70
C LEU A 455 -7.56 -3.84 42.98
N SER A 456 -7.00 -4.54 42.00
CA SER A 456 -6.54 -5.92 42.18
C SER A 456 -5.31 -5.99 43.09
N LEU A 457 -4.39 -5.03 42.96
CA LEU A 457 -3.22 -4.91 43.85
C LEU A 457 -3.65 -4.63 45.30
N TRP A 458 -4.47 -3.59 45.51
CA TRP A 458 -4.95 -3.23 46.85
C TRP A 458 -5.85 -4.31 47.46
N GLY A 459 -6.68 -4.96 46.64
CA GLY A 459 -7.50 -6.10 47.05
C GLY A 459 -6.65 -7.28 47.52
N GLY A 460 -5.59 -7.64 46.77
CA GLY A 460 -4.65 -8.69 47.17
C GLY A 460 -3.93 -8.37 48.47
N ILE A 461 -3.43 -7.14 48.63
CA ILE A 461 -2.79 -6.68 49.89
C ILE A 461 -3.78 -6.74 51.05
N PHE A 462 -5.01 -6.29 50.84
CA PHE A 462 -6.06 -6.34 51.86
C PHE A 462 -6.39 -7.77 52.30
N ILE A 463 -6.56 -8.69 51.34
CA ILE A 463 -6.82 -10.11 51.63
C ILE A 463 -5.64 -10.72 52.40
N ALA A 464 -4.40 -10.42 52.01
CA ALA A 464 -3.20 -10.90 52.71
C ALA A 464 -3.14 -10.39 54.16
N MET A 465 -3.44 -9.10 54.39
CA MET A 465 -3.52 -8.54 55.75
C MET A 465 -4.63 -9.19 56.58
N LEU A 466 -5.80 -9.45 55.97
CA LEU A 466 -6.93 -10.08 56.63
C LEU A 466 -6.60 -11.53 57.03
N LEU A 467 -5.97 -12.29 56.15
CA LEU A 467 -5.48 -13.64 56.44
C LEU A 467 -4.46 -13.63 57.59
N ALA A 468 -3.53 -12.68 57.60
CA ALA A 468 -2.53 -12.57 58.66
C ALA A 468 -3.16 -12.17 60.02
N ALA A 469 -4.09 -11.21 60.02
CA ALA A 469 -4.71 -10.69 61.24
C ALA A 469 -5.71 -11.66 61.89
N ALA A 470 -6.34 -12.52 61.09
CA ALA A 470 -7.38 -13.43 61.54
C ALA A 470 -7.01 -14.91 61.36
N ALA A 471 -5.72 -15.21 61.26
CA ALA A 471 -5.16 -16.55 61.04
C ALA A 471 -5.72 -17.66 61.97
N GLY A 472 -6.12 -17.32 63.20
CA GLY A 472 -6.71 -18.25 64.17
C GLY A 472 -8.23 -18.15 64.35
N ARG A 473 -8.92 -17.30 63.58
CA ARG A 473 -10.38 -17.04 63.71
C ARG A 473 -11.18 -17.41 62.48
N ILE A 474 -10.52 -17.67 61.36
CA ILE A 474 -11.13 -17.96 60.07
C ILE A 474 -11.20 -19.48 59.88
N SER A 475 -12.34 -19.99 59.40
CA SER A 475 -12.49 -21.40 59.04
C SER A 475 -11.61 -21.79 57.85
N ASP A 476 -11.26 -23.08 57.71
CA ASP A 476 -10.45 -23.56 56.59
C ASP A 476 -11.07 -23.18 55.22
N GLU A 477 -12.38 -23.34 55.07
CA GLU A 477 -13.13 -22.95 53.86
C GLU A 477 -12.97 -21.46 53.51
N GLN A 478 -13.09 -20.59 54.50
CA GLN A 478 -12.90 -19.15 54.28
C GLN A 478 -11.45 -18.82 53.93
N ARG A 479 -10.47 -19.53 54.50
CA ARG A 479 -9.06 -19.36 54.14
C ARG A 479 -8.82 -19.73 52.68
N HIS A 480 -9.30 -20.89 52.24
CA HIS A 480 -9.18 -21.35 50.85
C HIS A 480 -9.83 -20.37 49.87
N LEU A 481 -11.05 -19.90 50.17
CA LEU A 481 -11.74 -18.89 49.35
C LEU A 481 -10.96 -17.58 49.23
N LEU A 482 -10.40 -17.08 50.34
CA LEU A 482 -9.60 -15.85 50.34
C LEU A 482 -8.31 -16.03 49.53
N LEU A 483 -7.64 -17.18 49.62
CA LEU A 483 -6.45 -17.48 48.82
C LEU A 483 -6.77 -17.55 47.32
N VAL A 484 -7.88 -18.19 46.92
CA VAL A 484 -8.35 -18.16 45.53
C VAL A 484 -8.61 -16.72 45.09
N CYS A 485 -9.38 -15.93 45.84
CA CYS A 485 -9.63 -14.52 45.52
C CYS A 485 -8.33 -13.70 45.39
N MET A 486 -7.36 -13.94 46.27
CA MET A 486 -6.04 -13.30 46.26
C MET A 486 -5.26 -13.64 44.99
N GLY A 487 -5.40 -14.85 44.42
CA GLY A 487 -4.78 -15.24 43.15
C GLY A 487 -5.55 -14.77 41.90
N VAL A 488 -6.89 -14.81 41.94
CA VAL A 488 -7.75 -14.47 40.80
C VAL A 488 -7.66 -12.99 40.44
N LEU A 489 -7.59 -12.10 41.44
CA LEU A 489 -7.54 -10.66 41.21
C LEU A 489 -6.29 -10.24 40.39
N PRO A 490 -5.05 -10.57 40.80
CA PRO A 490 -3.85 -10.34 39.99
C PRO A 490 -3.88 -11.04 38.63
N LEU A 491 -4.42 -12.26 38.54
CA LEU A 491 -4.52 -13.00 37.28
C LEU A 491 -5.34 -12.23 36.24
N ILE A 492 -6.55 -11.79 36.61
CA ILE A 492 -7.43 -11.04 35.70
C ILE A 492 -6.82 -9.68 35.34
N ALA A 493 -6.24 -8.98 36.32
CA ALA A 493 -5.56 -7.71 36.08
C ALA A 493 -4.38 -7.85 35.12
N GLY A 494 -3.51 -8.84 35.34
CA GLY A 494 -2.33 -9.11 34.51
C GLY A 494 -2.71 -9.50 33.08
N ILE A 495 -3.73 -10.34 32.88
CA ILE A 495 -4.21 -10.70 31.55
C ILE A 495 -4.83 -9.49 30.84
N ARG A 496 -5.63 -8.66 31.54
CA ARG A 496 -6.21 -7.45 30.94
C ARG A 496 -5.15 -6.41 30.57
N ASP A 497 -4.10 -6.28 31.38
CA ASP A 497 -2.97 -5.40 31.10
C ASP A 497 -2.17 -5.88 29.88
N THR A 498 -1.87 -7.18 29.82
CA THR A 498 -1.23 -7.84 28.66
C THR A 498 -2.06 -7.63 27.39
N TYR A 499 -3.38 -7.80 27.46
CA TYR A 499 -4.29 -7.53 26.34
C TYR A 499 -4.26 -6.06 25.90
N SER A 500 -4.21 -5.12 26.85
CA SER A 500 -4.10 -3.69 26.60
C SER A 500 -2.77 -3.33 25.91
N HIS A 501 -1.67 -3.94 26.37
CA HIS A 501 -0.34 -3.78 25.80
C HIS A 501 -0.26 -4.31 24.37
N LYS A 502 -0.78 -5.52 24.12
CA LYS A 502 -0.86 -6.13 22.78
C LYS A 502 -1.73 -5.31 21.82
N LYS A 503 -2.74 -4.59 22.33
CA LYS A 503 -3.56 -3.67 21.54
C LYS A 503 -2.97 -2.27 21.35
N ALA A 504 -1.78 -2.01 21.91
CA ALA A 504 -1.16 -0.70 21.89
C ALA A 504 -2.10 0.43 22.36
N GLU A 505 -2.95 0.19 23.37
CA GLU A 505 -3.99 1.14 23.77
C GLU A 505 -3.40 2.52 24.15
N ARG A 506 -2.23 2.53 24.80
CA ARG A 506 -1.56 3.77 25.23
C ARG A 506 -1.06 4.59 24.05
N GLU A 507 -0.46 3.93 23.06
CA GLU A 507 0.07 4.57 21.86
C GLU A 507 -1.06 5.04 20.95
N LEU A 508 -2.11 4.23 20.76
CA LEU A 508 -3.31 4.63 20.02
C LEU A 508 -3.96 5.89 20.60
N ILE A 509 -4.00 6.05 21.93
CA ILE A 509 -4.51 7.28 22.56
C ILE A 509 -3.65 8.49 22.17
N LYS A 510 -2.33 8.35 22.13
CA LYS A 510 -1.42 9.43 21.72
C LYS A 510 -1.63 9.78 20.25
N GLN A 511 -1.71 8.78 19.37
CA GLN A 511 -1.98 8.93 17.94
C GLN A 511 -3.32 9.65 17.70
N TYR A 512 -4.41 9.19 18.31
CA TYR A 512 -5.71 9.84 18.17
C TYR A 512 -5.71 11.29 18.66
N ARG A 513 -4.98 11.61 19.73
CA ARG A 513 -4.85 12.99 20.23
C ARG A 513 -3.97 13.85 19.33
N PHE A 514 -2.96 13.27 18.69
CA PHE A 514 -2.15 13.97 17.70
C PHE A 514 -3.00 14.30 16.48
N MET A 515 -3.65 13.29 15.89
CA MET A 515 -4.47 13.47 14.70
C MET A 515 -5.68 14.39 14.92
N SER A 516 -6.33 14.33 16.09
CA SER A 516 -7.41 15.27 16.41
C SER A 516 -6.92 16.72 16.39
N ARG A 517 -5.71 17.01 16.90
CA ARG A 517 -5.13 18.36 16.89
C ARG A 517 -4.75 18.81 15.48
N VAL A 518 -4.22 17.91 14.65
CA VAL A 518 -3.91 18.20 13.24
C VAL A 518 -5.18 18.59 12.49
N PHE A 519 -6.24 17.79 12.61
CA PHE A 519 -7.52 18.06 11.95
C PHE A 519 -8.23 19.31 12.51
N GLU A 520 -8.12 19.59 13.81
CA GLU A 520 -8.64 20.81 14.42
C GLU A 520 -7.91 22.07 13.92
N ASN A 521 -6.59 22.01 13.75
CA ASN A 521 -5.80 23.09 13.14
C ASN A 521 -6.22 23.31 11.68
N ALA A 522 -6.35 22.23 10.91
CA ALA A 522 -6.79 22.31 9.52
C ALA A 522 -8.19 22.91 9.39
N GLN A 523 -9.14 22.47 10.21
CA GLN A 523 -10.50 23.02 10.24
C GLN A 523 -10.48 24.53 10.51
N ARG A 524 -9.67 25.00 11.46
CA ARG A 524 -9.51 26.44 11.76
C ARG A 524 -9.00 27.23 10.56
N LEU A 525 -7.97 26.71 9.86
CA LEU A 525 -7.42 27.34 8.65
C LEU A 525 -8.43 27.36 7.49
N LEU A 526 -9.19 26.28 7.30
CA LEU A 526 -10.18 26.16 6.23
C LEU A 526 -11.42 27.06 6.44
N LYS A 527 -11.84 27.27 7.70
CA LYS A 527 -12.93 28.20 8.03
C LYS A 527 -12.54 29.67 7.81
N GLY A 528 -11.27 30.01 8.08
CA GLY A 528 -10.79 31.39 7.99
C GLY A 528 -10.44 31.87 6.58
N ASN A 529 -10.38 30.99 5.58
CA ASN A 529 -9.93 31.34 4.24
C ASN A 529 -10.79 30.69 3.14
N ALA A 530 -11.27 31.50 2.20
CA ALA A 530 -12.06 31.06 1.05
C ALA A 530 -11.21 30.77 -0.20
N ASP A 531 -9.93 31.17 -0.21
CA ASP A 531 -9.03 30.90 -1.33
C ASP A 531 -8.85 29.39 -1.56
N ILE A 532 -9.17 28.95 -2.77
CA ILE A 532 -9.11 27.55 -3.18
C ILE A 532 -7.67 27.04 -3.19
N ALA A 533 -6.71 27.85 -3.65
CA ALA A 533 -5.31 27.46 -3.69
C ALA A 533 -4.77 27.23 -2.27
N PHE A 534 -5.10 28.13 -1.33
CA PHE A 534 -4.79 27.93 0.09
C PHE A 534 -5.46 26.69 0.67
N ARG A 535 -6.75 26.45 0.39
CA ARG A 535 -7.45 25.24 0.86
C ARG A 535 -6.80 23.96 0.35
N ARG A 536 -6.39 23.91 -0.92
CA ARG A 536 -5.63 22.78 -1.49
C ARG A 536 -4.33 22.52 -0.75
N ARG A 537 -3.55 23.58 -0.43
CA ARG A 537 -2.32 23.45 0.37
C ARG A 537 -2.59 22.88 1.77
N VAL A 538 -3.67 23.32 2.43
CA VAL A 538 -4.07 22.77 3.73
C VAL A 538 -4.45 21.30 3.62
N LEU A 539 -5.22 20.91 2.60
CA LEU A 539 -5.60 19.51 2.35
C LEU A 539 -4.38 18.63 2.03
N MET A 540 -3.38 19.18 1.33
CA MET A 540 -2.10 18.49 1.09
C MET A 540 -1.37 18.22 2.41
N ALA A 541 -1.25 19.24 3.27
CA ALA A 541 -0.61 19.09 4.58
C ALA A 541 -1.33 18.07 5.47
N VAL A 542 -2.67 18.07 5.48
CA VAL A 542 -3.46 17.09 6.24
C VAL A 542 -3.27 15.67 5.71
N GLY A 543 -3.25 15.50 4.39
CA GLY A 543 -3.03 14.19 3.78
C GLY A 543 -1.63 13.65 4.07
N ASN A 544 -0.60 14.49 3.99
CA ASN A 544 0.77 14.12 4.34
C ASN A 544 0.86 13.66 5.81
N ALA A 545 0.29 14.43 6.73
CA ALA A 545 0.25 14.05 8.14
C ALA A 545 -0.54 12.75 8.40
N ALA A 546 -1.61 12.50 7.65
CA ALA A 546 -2.38 11.26 7.76
C ALA A 546 -1.61 10.04 7.22
N LEU A 547 -0.91 10.19 6.09
CA LEU A 547 -0.08 9.12 5.52
C LEU A 547 1.11 8.79 6.42
N GLU A 548 1.78 9.81 6.97
CA GLU A 548 2.89 9.65 7.91
C GLU A 548 2.44 8.96 9.21
N GLU A 549 1.33 9.40 9.82
CA GLU A 549 0.80 8.76 11.02
C GLU A 549 0.41 7.29 10.77
N HIS A 550 -0.17 6.98 9.61
CA HIS A 550 -0.50 5.60 9.26
C HIS A 550 0.73 4.74 9.01
N ALA A 551 1.82 5.31 8.48
CA ALA A 551 3.09 4.61 8.34
C ALA A 551 3.71 4.28 9.71
N GLU A 552 3.67 5.20 10.67
CA GLU A 552 4.08 4.93 12.05
C GLU A 552 3.17 3.89 12.73
N TRP A 553 1.86 3.97 12.48
CA TRP A 553 0.86 3.07 13.04
C TRP A 553 1.12 1.62 12.62
N ILE A 554 1.39 1.35 11.34
CA ILE A 554 1.63 -0.02 10.87
C ILE A 554 2.92 -0.59 11.44
N LEU A 555 4.01 0.20 11.48
CA LEU A 555 5.29 -0.21 12.04
C LEU A 555 5.14 -0.64 13.51
N MET A 556 4.49 0.21 14.31
CA MET A 556 4.24 -0.07 15.73
C MET A 556 3.45 -1.36 15.96
N HIS A 557 2.48 -1.69 15.09
CA HIS A 557 1.68 -2.90 15.23
C HIS A 557 2.38 -4.15 14.70
N ARG A 558 3.23 -4.01 13.67
CA ARG A 558 4.04 -5.12 13.15
C ARG A 558 5.12 -5.56 14.13
N GLU A 559 5.72 -4.64 14.88
CA GLU A 559 6.67 -4.94 15.97
C GLU A 559 6.04 -5.69 17.16
N ARG A 560 4.71 -5.78 17.21
CA ARG A 560 3.94 -6.48 18.26
C ARG A 560 3.17 -7.66 17.66
N PRO A 561 3.83 -8.65 17.03
CA PRO A 561 3.12 -9.81 16.51
C PRO A 561 2.47 -10.58 17.66
N LEU A 562 1.52 -11.48 17.33
CA LEU A 562 0.84 -12.35 18.30
C LEU A 562 1.77 -13.37 19.00
N GLU A 563 3.08 -13.22 18.89
CA GLU A 563 4.05 -14.05 19.57
C GLU A 563 3.80 -14.03 21.08
N HIS A 564 3.72 -15.23 21.65
CA HIS A 564 4.06 -15.40 23.05
C HIS A 564 5.56 -15.60 23.09
N GLY A 565 6.18 -15.04 24.13
CA GLY A 565 7.63 -14.99 24.31
C GLY A 565 8.29 -16.32 23.99
N GLY A 566 9.50 -16.22 23.43
CA GLY A 566 10.33 -17.33 22.98
C GLY A 566 10.09 -18.58 23.82
N LEU A 567 9.43 -19.55 23.19
CA LEU A 567 9.56 -20.95 23.57
C LEU A 567 10.90 -21.45 23.03
#